data_AF-A0A101IVA8-F1
#
_entry.id   AF-A0A101IVA8-F1
#
_cell.length_a   1.000
_cell.length_b   1.000
_cell.length_c   1.000
_cell.angle_alpha   90.00
_cell.angle_beta   90.00
_cell.angle_gamma   90.00
#
_symmetry.space_group_name_H-M   'P 1'
#
loop_
_entity.id
_entity.type
_entity.pdbx_description
1 polymer ?
#
loop_
_entity_poly.entity_id
_entity_poly.type
_entity_poly.pdbx_seq_one_letter_code
_entity_poly.pdbx_strand_id
1 'polypeptide(L)'
;MYLSISDEERARAVHYVVENVPKETLLQIYEEIAKEPDWLILQHFGIGTEIRNLLRKGGFAWDDTNLDREWEPITLEATHRVYGEVR
;
A
#
# COMPACT_ATOMS: atom_id res chain seq x y z
N MET A 1 -21.68 -10.10 0.77
CA MET A 1 -21.47 -8.67 1.09
C MET A 1 -20.06 -8.58 1.65
N TYR A 2 -19.07 -8.26 0.83
CA TYR A 2 -17.69 -8.10 1.31
C TYR A 2 -17.62 -6.77 2.06
N LEU A 3 -17.38 -6.83 3.37
CA LEU A 3 -17.20 -5.63 4.19
C LEU A 3 -15.85 -5.02 3.80
N SER A 4 -15.89 -3.86 3.13
CA SER A 4 -14.70 -3.03 2.95
C SER A 4 -14.19 -2.54 4.30
N ILE A 5 -12.89 -2.31 4.40
CA ILE A 5 -12.30 -1.69 5.60
C ILE A 5 -12.83 -0.26 5.76
N SER A 6 -12.87 0.23 7.00
CA SER A 6 -13.24 1.62 7.29
C SER A 6 -12.18 2.61 6.80
N ASP A 7 -12.58 3.87 6.57
CA ASP A 7 -11.63 4.93 6.21
C ASP A 7 -10.61 5.18 7.32
N GLU A 8 -11.00 5.08 8.60
CA GLU A 8 -10.04 5.19 9.70
C GLU A 8 -9.04 4.02 9.71
N GLU A 9 -9.47 2.81 9.37
CA GLU A 9 -8.55 1.66 9.21
C GLU A 9 -7.59 1.86 8.05
N ARG A 10 -8.08 2.31 6.89
CA ARG A 10 -7.23 2.62 5.73
C ARG A 10 -6.20 3.66 6.10
N ALA A 11 -6.62 4.76 6.74
CA ALA A 11 -5.70 5.84 7.13
C ALA A 11 -4.61 5.36 8.09
N ARG A 12 -4.94 4.47 9.04
CA ARG A 12 -3.96 3.83 9.94
C ARG A 12 -2.99 2.94 9.17
N ALA A 13 -3.49 2.14 8.23
CA ALA A 13 -2.67 1.27 7.41
C ALA A 13 -1.70 2.03 6.51
N VAL A 14 -2.17 3.11 5.88
CA VAL A 14 -1.33 4.01 5.09
C VAL A 14 -0.24 4.63 5.95
N HIS A 15 -0.58 5.17 7.12
CA HIS A 15 0.43 5.70 8.05
C HIS A 15 1.44 4.62 8.46
N TYR A 16 0.97 3.40 8.76
CA TYR A 16 1.86 2.30 9.12
C TYR A 16 2.82 1.91 8.00
N VAL A 17 2.36 1.89 6.73
CA VAL A 17 3.21 1.65 5.56
C VAL A 17 4.25 2.75 5.40
N VAL A 18 3.86 4.02 5.53
CA VAL A 18 4.79 5.17 5.45
C VAL A 18 5.90 5.07 6.50
N GLU A 19 5.59 4.64 7.71
CA GLU A 19 6.56 4.53 8.81
C GLU A 19 7.48 3.31 8.70
N ASN A 20 7.05 2.23 8.04
CA ASN A 20 7.76 0.94 8.06
C ASN A 20 8.35 0.50 6.72
N VAL A 21 7.98 1.13 5.61
CA VAL A 21 8.60 0.90 4.30
C VAL A 21 9.72 1.92 4.10
N PRO A 22 10.94 1.51 3.67
CA PRO A 22 12.02 2.44 3.37
C PRO A 22 11.59 3.52 2.38
N LYS A 23 12.04 4.76 2.60
CA LYS A 23 11.69 5.90 1.75
C LYS A 23 12.13 5.68 0.30
N GLU A 24 13.27 5.04 0.10
CA GLU A 24 13.82 4.70 -1.21
C GLU A 24 12.91 3.71 -1.96
N THR A 25 12.35 2.73 -1.25
CA THR A 25 11.37 1.79 -1.80
C THR A 25 10.09 2.52 -2.19
N LEU A 26 9.57 3.40 -1.33
CA LEU A 26 8.39 4.22 -1.67
C LEU A 26 8.65 5.16 -2.86
N LEU A 27 9.87 5.70 -2.99
CA LEU A 27 10.26 6.55 -4.12
C LEU A 27 10.29 5.74 -5.42
N GLN A 28 10.91 4.56 -5.39
CA GLN A 28 10.95 3.68 -6.56
C GLN A 28 9.52 3.32 -7.01
N ILE A 29 8.65 2.94 -6.07
CA ILE A 29 7.25 2.64 -6.39
C ILE A 29 6.56 3.86 -7.01
N TYR A 30 6.75 5.05 -6.44
CA TYR A 30 6.19 6.29 -6.98
C TYR A 30 6.65 6.57 -8.42
N GLU A 31 7.95 6.45 -8.69
CA GLU A 31 8.52 6.68 -10.02
C GLU A 31 8.04 5.65 -11.05
N GLU A 32 7.91 4.39 -10.67
CA GLU A 32 7.42 3.35 -11.57
C GLU A 32 5.92 3.52 -11.89
N ILE A 33 5.08 3.85 -10.90
CA ILE A 33 3.65 4.15 -11.13
C ILE A 33 3.49 5.37 -12.05
N ALA A 34 4.34 6.38 -11.92
CA ALA A 34 4.31 7.56 -12.79
C ALA A 34 4.62 7.23 -14.26
N LYS A 35 5.40 6.17 -14.52
CA LYS A 35 5.70 5.66 -15.88
C LYS A 35 4.61 4.72 -16.38
N GLU A 36 4.13 3.83 -15.52
CA GLU A 36 3.13 2.80 -15.82
C GLU A 36 2.12 2.74 -14.67
N PRO A 37 0.91 3.33 -14.83
CA PRO A 37 -0.07 3.41 -13.74
C PRO A 37 -0.47 2.05 -13.13
N ASP A 38 -0.45 0.99 -13.93
CA ASP A 38 -0.82 -0.37 -13.51
C ASP A 38 0.37 -1.18 -12.98
N TRP A 39 1.55 -0.57 -12.85
CA TRP A 39 2.78 -1.28 -12.48
C TRP A 39 2.66 -2.02 -11.14
N LEU A 40 1.96 -1.46 -10.15
CA LEU A 40 1.72 -2.14 -8.88
C LEU A 40 0.98 -3.47 -9.07
N ILE A 41 -0.04 -3.51 -9.93
CA ILE A 41 -0.80 -4.74 -10.20
C ILE A 41 0.13 -5.85 -10.71
N LEU A 42 1.14 -5.50 -11.54
CA LEU A 42 2.15 -6.45 -12.02
C LEU A 42 3.06 -6.96 -10.88
N GLN A 43 3.22 -6.19 -9.82
CA GLN A 43 4.00 -6.54 -8.62
C GLN A 43 3.18 -7.25 -7.54
N HIS A 44 1.99 -7.76 -7.86
CA HIS A 44 1.10 -8.42 -6.91
C HIS A 44 1.78 -9.52 -6.07
N PHE A 45 2.60 -10.36 -6.69
CA PHE A 45 3.31 -11.43 -5.98
C PHE A 45 4.64 -11.01 -5.34
N GLY A 46 5.21 -9.88 -5.79
CA GLY A 46 6.39 -9.27 -5.18
C GLY A 46 5.98 -8.30 -4.07
N ILE A 47 5.92 -7.01 -4.40
CA ILE A 47 5.55 -5.92 -3.50
C ILE A 47 4.21 -6.19 -2.80
N GLY A 48 3.21 -6.70 -3.52
CA GLY A 48 1.91 -6.99 -2.92
C GLY A 48 1.98 -8.01 -1.79
N THR A 49 2.81 -9.05 -1.93
CA THR A 49 3.05 -10.03 -0.85
C THR A 49 3.77 -9.39 0.34
N GLU A 50 4.76 -8.55 0.08
CA GLU A 50 5.51 -7.86 1.13
C GLU A 50 4.62 -6.91 1.94
N ILE A 51 3.81 -6.09 1.26
CA ILE A 51 2.89 -5.14 1.91
C ILE A 51 1.81 -5.88 2.70
N ARG A 52 1.17 -6.91 2.13
CA ARG A 52 0.16 -7.71 2.87
C ARG A 52 0.76 -8.34 4.12
N ASN A 53 1.99 -8.86 4.03
CA ASN A 53 2.69 -9.43 5.19
C ASN A 53 3.09 -8.36 6.21
N LEU A 54 3.49 -7.17 5.76
CA LEU A 54 3.77 -6.02 6.63
C LEU A 54 2.51 -5.62 7.40
N LEU A 55 1.36 -5.50 6.73
CA LEU A 55 0.08 -5.18 7.36
C LEU A 55 -0.34 -6.25 8.38
N ARG A 56 -0.20 -7.55 8.06
CA ARG A 56 -0.43 -8.62 9.06
C ARG A 56 0.44 -8.45 10.30
N LYS A 57 1.73 -8.15 10.13
CA LYS A 57 2.66 -7.90 11.25
C LYS A 57 2.28 -6.64 12.05
N GLY A 58 1.69 -5.65 11.40
CA GLY A 58 1.16 -4.42 12.02
C GLY A 58 -0.15 -4.61 12.78
N GLY A 59 -0.70 -5.83 12.84
CA GLY A 59 -1.92 -6.14 13.59
C GLY A 59 -3.21 -5.86 12.81
N PHE A 60 -3.15 -5.60 11.50
CA PHE A 60 -4.34 -5.47 10.65
C PHE A 60 -4.94 -6.86 10.41
N ALA A 61 -5.92 -7.24 11.25
CA ALA A 61 -6.56 -8.56 11.28
C ALA A 61 -7.60 -8.77 10.17
N TRP A 62 -7.29 -8.31 8.96
CA TRP A 62 -8.16 -8.46 7.80
C TRP A 62 -8.04 -9.86 7.20
N ASP A 63 -9.13 -10.36 6.62
CA ASP A 63 -9.08 -11.59 5.84
C ASP A 63 -8.25 -11.39 4.56
N ASP A 64 -7.91 -12.51 3.92
CA ASP A 64 -7.08 -12.50 2.71
C ASP A 64 -7.74 -11.74 1.55
N THR A 65 -9.07 -11.69 1.49
CA THR A 65 -9.77 -10.94 0.43
C THR A 65 -9.61 -9.44 0.61
N ASN A 66 -9.73 -8.97 1.85
CA ASN A 66 -9.51 -7.56 2.18
C ASN A 66 -8.03 -7.19 2.05
N LEU A 67 -7.09 -8.03 2.48
CA LEU A 67 -5.67 -7.80 2.23
C LEU A 67 -5.36 -7.72 0.73
N ASP A 68 -5.97 -8.59 -0.08
CA ASP A 68 -5.76 -8.63 -1.52
C ASP A 68 -6.31 -7.41 -2.26
N ARG A 69 -7.46 -6.91 -1.81
CA ARG A 69 -8.08 -5.70 -2.36
C ARG A 69 -7.35 -4.43 -1.94
N GLU A 70 -6.89 -4.37 -0.69
CA GLU A 70 -6.52 -3.10 -0.08
C GLU A 70 -5.02 -2.80 -0.14
N TRP A 71 -4.16 -3.78 -0.37
CA TRP A 71 -2.70 -3.54 -0.37
C TRP A 71 -2.27 -2.50 -1.42
N GLU A 72 -2.84 -2.56 -2.63
CA GLU A 72 -2.52 -1.65 -3.73
C GLU A 72 -2.92 -0.20 -3.41
N PRO A 73 -4.21 0.11 -3.12
CA PRO A 73 -4.61 1.49 -2.82
C PRO A 73 -3.92 2.04 -1.57
N ILE A 74 -3.64 1.21 -0.56
CA ILE A 74 -2.86 1.63 0.61
C ILE A 74 -1.43 2.02 0.19
N THR A 75 -0.79 1.23 -0.67
CA THR A 75 0.58 1.49 -1.13
C THR A 75 0.63 2.77 -1.98
N LEU A 76 -0.32 2.94 -2.89
CA LEU A 76 -0.44 4.14 -3.72
C LEU A 76 -0.67 5.40 -2.87
N GLU A 77 -1.56 5.34 -1.88
CA GLU A 77 -1.80 6.48 -0.99
C GLU A 77 -0.54 6.77 -0.15
N ALA A 78 0.18 5.74 0.30
CA ALA A 78 1.43 5.92 1.05
C ALA A 78 2.49 6.64 0.22
N THR A 79 2.69 6.25 -1.05
CA THR A 79 3.65 6.95 -1.91
C THR A 79 3.23 8.40 -2.18
N HIS A 80 1.94 8.66 -2.39
CA HIS A 80 1.40 10.00 -2.56
C HIS A 80 1.54 10.87 -1.31
N ARG A 81 1.38 10.32 -0.10
CA ARG A 81 1.61 11.08 1.14
C ARG A 81 3.07 11.50 1.32
N VAL A 82 4.02 10.73 0.78
CA VAL A 82 5.45 11.04 0.90
C VAL A 82 5.93 11.95 -0.23
N TYR A 83 5.43 11.76 -1.47
CA TYR A 83 5.98 12.42 -2.67
C TYR A 83 4.97 13.19 -3.52
N GLY A 84 3.67 13.10 -3.25
CA GLY A 84 2.59 13.71 -4.03
C GLY A 84 2.55 15.25 -4.00
N GLU A 85 3.35 15.88 -3.15
CA GLU A 85 3.53 17.34 -3.09
C GLU A 85 4.79 17.84 -3.82
N VAL A 86 5.60 16.96 -4.45
CA VAL A 86 6.73 17.39 -5.27
C VAL A 86 6.26 17.72 -6.69
N ARG A 87 5.71 18.92 -6.86
CA ARG A 87 5.51 19.57 -8.15
C ARG A 87 5.97 21.02 -8.12
#